data_AF-A0A7X4DM72-F1
#
_entry.id   AF-A0A7X4DM72-F1
#
_cell.length_a   1.000
_cell.length_b   1.000
_cell.length_c   1.000
_cell.angle_alpha   90.00
_cell.angle_beta   90.00
_cell.angle_gamma   90.00
#
_symmetry.space_group_name_H-M   'P 1'
#
loop_
_entity.id
_entity.type
_entity.pdbx_description
1 polymer ?
#
loop_
_entity_poly.entity_id
_entity_poly.type
_entity_poly.pdbx_seq_one_letter_code
_entity_poly.pdbx_strand_id
1 'polypeptide(L)'
;MFPRARHGWIEVVSGVMFSGKSEELIRRVRRALIAGRRVQLFKSHLDDRYGGEFRISSHDGRQIDAEPVSNAVQVAEKVSPETQVVAIDEAQFLDDGICEVVDALADAGMRVIVAGTDMDFRGEPFG
;
A
#
# COMPACT_ATOMS: atom_id res chain seq x y z
N MET A 1 -5.52 -33.79 1.49
CA MET A 1 -4.88 -32.52 1.89
C MET A 1 -5.72 -31.40 1.29
N PHE A 2 -6.52 -30.71 2.09
CA PHE A 2 -7.35 -29.60 1.59
C PHE A 2 -6.44 -28.43 1.20
N PRO A 3 -6.65 -27.75 0.06
CA PRO A 3 -5.93 -26.53 -0.22
C PRO A 3 -6.29 -25.53 0.87
N ARG A 4 -5.31 -25.05 1.63
CA ARG A 4 -5.51 -23.85 2.47
C ARG A 4 -5.94 -22.75 1.50
N ALA A 5 -7.20 -22.32 1.57
CA ALA A 5 -7.63 -21.13 0.87
C ALA A 5 -6.63 -20.02 1.23
N ARG A 6 -5.99 -19.44 0.20
CA ARG A 6 -5.16 -18.25 0.39
C ARG A 6 -6.14 -17.12 0.68
N HIS A 7 -6.45 -16.92 1.96
CA HIS A 7 -7.24 -15.76 2.36
C HIS A 7 -6.36 -14.53 2.17
N GLY A 8 -6.76 -13.63 1.28
CA GLY A 8 -6.28 -12.26 1.27
C GLY A 8 -6.91 -11.49 2.43
N TRP A 9 -6.31 -10.36 2.76
CA TRP A 9 -6.82 -9.48 3.81
C TRP A 9 -6.28 -8.07 3.64
N ILE A 10 -6.98 -7.13 4.25
CA ILE A 10 -6.62 -5.71 4.23
C ILE A 10 -6.11 -5.34 5.63
N GLU A 11 -4.99 -4.62 5.65
CA GLU A 11 -4.41 -4.00 6.84
C GLU A 11 -4.43 -2.49 6.64
N VAL A 12 -5.05 -1.75 7.56
CA VAL A 12 -5.04 -0.29 7.53
C VAL A 12 -4.11 0.25 8.62
N VAL A 13 -3.23 1.18 8.24
CA VAL A 13 -2.35 1.94 9.13
C VAL A 13 -2.77 3.40 9.05
N SER A 14 -3.51 3.86 10.06
CA SER A 14 -4.06 5.22 10.06
C SER A 14 -3.65 6.02 11.30
N GLY A 15 -3.91 7.33 11.23
CA GLY A 15 -3.60 8.33 12.26
C GLY A 15 -3.15 9.66 11.64
N VAL A 16 -2.90 10.65 12.50
CA VAL A 16 -2.48 12.00 12.09
C VAL A 16 -1.12 12.04 11.36
N MET A 17 -0.77 13.17 10.75
CA MET A 17 0.58 13.37 10.21
C MET A 17 1.65 13.18 11.31
N PHE A 18 2.82 12.64 10.93
CA PHE A 18 3.95 12.33 11.84
C PHE A 18 3.71 11.22 12.88
N SER A 19 2.60 10.47 12.81
CA SER A 19 2.33 9.33 13.70
C SER A 19 3.09 8.04 13.37
N GLY A 20 3.95 8.05 12.34
CA GLY A 20 4.76 6.89 11.94
C GLY A 20 4.09 5.93 10.95
N LYS A 21 3.02 6.35 10.25
CA LYS A 21 2.31 5.50 9.28
C LYS A 21 3.20 4.90 8.19
N SER A 22 3.95 5.75 7.48
CA SER A 22 4.84 5.30 6.41
C SER A 22 5.98 4.43 6.95
N GLU A 23 6.47 4.70 8.17
CA GLU A 23 7.47 3.86 8.83
C GLU A 23 6.92 2.45 9.10
N GLU A 24 5.70 2.35 9.63
CA GLU A 24 5.04 1.07 9.87
C GLU A 24 4.74 0.31 8.57
N LEU A 25 4.29 1.01 7.52
CA LEU A 25 4.09 0.43 6.18
C LEU A 25 5.43 -0.12 5.62
N ILE A 26 6.50 0.66 5.64
CA ILE A 26 7.84 0.22 5.22
C ILE A 26 8.29 -0.99 6.04
N ARG A 27 8.08 -0.97 7.37
CA ARG A 27 8.44 -2.09 8.25
C ARG A 27 7.71 -3.37 7.84
N ARG A 28 6.45 -3.30 7.43
CA ARG A 28 5.66 -4.45 6.95
C ARG A 28 6.09 -4.92 5.57
N VAL A 29 6.39 -4.00 4.65
CA VAL A 29 6.95 -4.30 3.32
C VAL A 29 8.29 -5.03 3.44
N ARG A 30 9.20 -4.54 4.29
CA ARG A 30 10.49 -5.19 4.56
C ARG A 30 10.31 -6.62 5.08
N ARG A 31 9.37 -6.86 6.01
CA ARG A 31 9.08 -8.22 6.49
C ARG A 31 8.55 -9.14 5.38
N ALA A 32 7.71 -8.62 4.47
CA ALA A 32 7.21 -9.39 3.33
C ALA A 32 8.33 -9.76 2.35
N LEU A 33 9.26 -8.83 2.08
CA LEU A 33 10.46 -9.07 1.28
C LEU A 33 11.36 -10.16 1.89
N ILE A 34 11.65 -10.06 3.19
CA ILE A 34 12.44 -11.07 3.93
C ILE A 34 11.78 -12.45 3.85
N ALA A 35 10.44 -12.51 3.85
CA ALA A 35 9.67 -13.74 3.67
C ALA A 35 9.60 -14.22 2.20
N GLY A 36 10.35 -13.60 1.28
CA GLY A 36 10.41 -13.98 -0.13
C GLY A 36 9.13 -13.69 -0.92
N ARG A 37 8.29 -12.76 -0.45
CA ARG A 37 7.04 -12.40 -1.13
C ARG A 37 7.30 -11.37 -2.23
N ARG A 38 6.56 -11.49 -3.32
CA ARG A 38 6.51 -10.44 -4.37
C ARG A 38 5.63 -9.29 -3.89
N VAL A 39 6.21 -8.11 -3.80
CA VAL A 39 5.55 -6.91 -3.26
C VAL A 39 5.58 -5.80 -4.30
N GLN A 40 4.46 -5.10 -4.46
CA GLN A 40 4.41 -3.81 -5.15
C GLN A 40 4.02 -2.72 -4.15
N LEU A 41 4.66 -1.56 -4.26
CA LEU A 41 4.42 -0.40 -3.43
C LEU A 41 3.91 0.73 -4.33
N PHE A 42 2.80 1.35 -3.95
CA PHE A 42 2.20 2.49 -4.63
C PHE A 42 2.17 3.70 -3.69
N LYS A 43 2.28 4.89 -4.27
CA LYS A 43 2.13 6.17 -3.56
C LYS A 43 1.30 7.13 -4.40
N SER A 44 0.39 7.87 -3.77
CA SER A 44 -0.37 8.90 -4.48
C SER A 44 0.56 9.99 -5.01
N HIS A 45 0.40 10.35 -6.29
CA HIS A 45 1.15 11.42 -6.95
C HIS A 45 0.78 12.81 -6.40
N LEU A 46 -0.38 12.95 -5.74
CA LEU A 46 -0.80 14.21 -5.14
C LEU A 46 0.01 14.56 -3.87
N ASP A 47 0.79 13.61 -3.32
CA ASP A 47 1.74 13.88 -2.25
C ASP A 47 3.08 14.40 -2.79
N ASP A 48 3.06 15.58 -3.41
CA ASP A 48 4.27 16.26 -3.93
C ASP A 48 5.08 16.98 -2.82
N ARG A 49 4.64 16.84 -1.56
CA ARG A 49 5.22 17.51 -0.38
C ARG A 49 6.65 17.06 -0.08
N TYR A 50 7.07 15.90 -0.57
CA TYR A 50 8.40 15.35 -0.30
C TYR A 50 9.24 15.03 -1.54
N GLY A 51 8.75 15.28 -2.77
CA GLY A 51 9.54 15.25 -4.02
C GLY A 51 10.48 14.05 -4.21
N GLY A 52 10.22 12.92 -3.54
CA GLY A 52 11.23 11.93 -3.24
C GLY A 52 10.79 10.55 -3.65
N GLU A 53 11.60 9.91 -4.49
CA GLU A 53 11.54 8.48 -4.78
C GLU A 53 11.44 7.71 -3.46
N PHE A 54 10.28 7.10 -3.19
CA PHE A 54 10.08 6.26 -2.02
C PHE A 54 10.72 4.89 -2.29
N ARG A 55 12.05 4.83 -2.17
CA ARG A 55 12.84 3.61 -2.40
C ARG A 55 13.04 2.84 -1.10
N ILE A 56 12.59 1.59 -1.07
CA ILE A 56 12.87 0.64 0.01
C ILE A 56 13.96 -0.32 -0.47
N SER A 57 15.14 -0.24 0.16
CA SER A 57 16.17 -1.25 0.02
C SER A 57 16.07 -2.30 1.13
N SER A 58 16.25 -3.56 0.74
CA SER A 58 16.39 -4.70 1.64
C SER A 58 17.86 -5.14 1.70
N HIS A 59 18.24 -5.78 2.80
CA HIS A 59 19.61 -6.25 3.06
C HIS A 59 20.08 -7.32 2.06
N ASP A 60 19.15 -8.01 1.41
CA ASP A 60 19.42 -8.98 0.32
C ASP A 60 19.60 -8.32 -1.06
N GLY A 61 19.71 -6.99 -1.12
CA GLY A 61 19.93 -6.23 -2.35
C GLY A 61 18.66 -5.96 -3.15
N ARG A 62 17.48 -6.44 -2.71
CA ARG A 62 16.20 -6.11 -3.36
C ARG A 62 15.85 -4.66 -3.09
N GLN A 63 15.60 -3.90 -4.15
CA GLN A 63 15.05 -2.56 -4.07
C GLN A 63 13.62 -2.59 -4.60
N ILE A 64 12.71 -1.96 -3.86
CA ILE A 64 11.35 -1.66 -4.32
C ILE A 64 11.23 -0.14 -4.36
N ASP A 65 10.98 0.38 -5.55
CA ASP A 65 10.57 1.78 -5.73
C ASP A 65 9.06 1.85 -5.62
N ALA A 66 8.55 2.85 -4.88
CA ALA A 66 7.13 3.16 -4.91
C ALA A 66 6.76 3.67 -6.30
N GLU A 67 5.76 3.03 -6.90
CA GLU A 67 5.21 3.45 -8.17
C GLU A 67 4.14 4.53 -7.95
N PRO A 68 4.28 5.70 -8.61
CA PRO A 68 3.30 6.76 -8.46
C PRO A 68 1.97 6.38 -9.14
N VAL A 69 0.87 6.72 -8.47
CA VAL A 69 -0.51 6.57 -8.98
C VAL A 69 -1.32 7.83 -8.72
N SER A 70 -2.22 8.16 -9.64
CA SER A 70 -3.08 9.36 -9.54
C SER A 70 -4.51 9.04 -9.13
N ASN A 71 -4.93 7.77 -9.21
CA ASN A 71 -6.29 7.31 -8.91
C ASN A 71 -6.28 5.82 -8.54
N ALA A 72 -7.39 5.32 -8.01
CA ALA A 72 -7.51 3.93 -7.59
C ALA A 72 -7.37 2.93 -8.76
N VAL A 73 -7.93 3.26 -9.93
CA VAL A 73 -7.90 2.39 -11.12
C VAL A 73 -6.46 2.07 -11.55
N GLN A 74 -5.56 3.05 -11.50
CA GLN A 74 -4.15 2.84 -11.81
C GLN A 74 -3.48 1.81 -10.90
N VAL A 75 -3.89 1.70 -9.63
CA VAL A 75 -3.39 0.64 -8.74
C VAL A 75 -3.78 -0.71 -9.32
N ALA A 76 -5.04 -0.91 -9.67
CA ALA A 76 -5.52 -2.18 -10.24
C ALA A 76 -4.83 -2.53 -11.57
N GLU A 77 -4.64 -1.55 -12.45
CA GLU A 77 -3.98 -1.75 -13.76
C GLU A 77 -2.50 -2.10 -13.65
N LYS A 78 -1.81 -1.54 -12.65
CA LYS A 78 -0.35 -1.71 -12.46
C LYS A 78 0.01 -2.93 -11.61
N VAL A 79 -0.94 -3.53 -10.90
CA VAL A 79 -0.69 -4.75 -10.12
C VAL A 79 -0.39 -5.92 -11.07
N SER A 80 0.81 -6.47 -10.94
CA SER A 80 1.24 -7.67 -11.64
C SER A 80 0.49 -8.91 -11.14
N PRO A 81 0.14 -9.87 -12.02
CA PRO A 81 -0.50 -11.13 -11.62
C PRO A 81 0.32 -11.96 -10.62
N GLU A 82 1.63 -11.73 -10.55
CA GLU A 82 2.53 -12.44 -9.64
C GLU A 82 2.58 -11.84 -8.22
N THR A 83 2.01 -10.65 -8.04
CA THR A 83 2.07 -9.90 -6.79
C THR A 83 1.30 -10.61 -5.67
N GLN A 84 1.92 -10.62 -4.49
CA GLN A 84 1.37 -11.28 -3.30
C GLN A 84 1.06 -10.29 -2.18
N VAL A 85 1.73 -9.12 -2.20
CA VAL A 85 1.50 -8.03 -1.25
C VAL A 85 1.42 -6.73 -2.04
N VAL A 86 0.36 -5.98 -1.82
CA VAL A 86 0.20 -4.61 -2.34
C VAL A 86 0.28 -3.66 -1.16
N ALA A 87 1.17 -2.69 -1.23
CA ALA A 87 1.29 -1.62 -0.24
C ALA A 87 0.93 -0.29 -0.88
N ILE A 88 0.12 0.52 -0.21
CA ILE A 88 -0.38 1.81 -0.71
C ILE A 88 -0.14 2.84 0.37
N ASP A 89 0.69 3.84 0.10
CA ASP A 89 0.93 4.96 1.01
C ASP A 89 0.15 6.20 0.58
N GLU A 90 -0.20 7.04 1.57
CA GLU A 90 -0.97 8.27 1.38
C GLU A 90 -2.31 8.05 0.65
N ALA A 91 -3.03 6.99 1.03
CA ALA A 91 -4.26 6.56 0.35
C ALA A 91 -5.41 7.56 0.43
N GLN A 92 -5.42 8.47 1.42
CA GLN A 92 -6.44 9.52 1.53
C GLN A 92 -6.43 10.55 0.38
N PHE A 93 -5.40 10.51 -0.48
CA PHE A 93 -5.34 11.31 -1.70
C PHE A 93 -5.80 10.55 -2.95
N LEU A 94 -6.22 9.29 -2.82
CA LEU A 94 -6.86 8.55 -3.92
C LEU A 94 -8.37 8.78 -3.85
N ASP A 95 -9.05 8.52 -4.96
CA ASP A 95 -10.52 8.57 -5.03
C ASP A 95 -11.18 7.40 -4.29
N ASP A 96 -12.49 7.52 -4.04
CA ASP A 96 -13.35 6.54 -3.34
C ASP A 96 -13.29 5.12 -3.94
N GLY A 97 -12.91 5.01 -5.23
CA GLY A 97 -12.71 3.72 -5.89
C GLY A 97 -11.62 2.87 -5.25
N ILE A 98 -10.78 3.45 -4.37
CA ILE A 98 -9.75 2.72 -3.66
C ILE A 98 -10.33 1.59 -2.81
N CYS A 99 -11.52 1.76 -2.21
CA CYS A 99 -12.20 0.72 -1.44
C CYS A 99 -12.49 -0.52 -2.30
N GLU A 100 -13.09 -0.32 -3.48
CA GLU A 100 -13.40 -1.41 -4.41
C GLU A 100 -12.13 -2.11 -4.90
N VAL A 101 -11.07 -1.34 -5.18
CA VAL A 101 -9.79 -1.90 -5.62
C VAL A 101 -9.13 -2.75 -4.53
N VAL A 102 -9.06 -2.28 -3.28
CA VAL A 102 -8.44 -3.05 -2.20
C VAL A 102 -9.24 -4.31 -1.85
N ASP A 103 -10.57 -4.24 -1.92
CA ASP A 103 -11.45 -5.39 -1.74
C ASP A 103 -11.21 -6.43 -2.84
N ALA A 104 -11.22 -6.02 -4.10
CA ALA A 104 -10.95 -6.92 -5.23
C ALA A 104 -9.58 -7.60 -5.16
N LEU A 105 -8.54 -6.86 -4.73
CA LEU A 105 -7.20 -7.42 -4.53
C LEU A 105 -7.16 -8.42 -3.36
N ALA A 106 -7.86 -8.14 -2.26
CA ALA A 106 -7.95 -9.05 -1.13
C ALA A 106 -8.75 -10.31 -1.49
N ASP A 107 -9.84 -10.19 -2.23
CA ASP A 107 -10.63 -11.30 -2.76
C ASP A 107 -9.82 -12.18 -3.72
N ALA A 108 -8.89 -11.59 -4.47
CA ALA A 108 -7.91 -12.31 -5.29
C ALA A 108 -6.82 -13.03 -4.46
N GLY A 109 -6.88 -12.97 -3.13
CA GLY A 109 -5.96 -13.66 -2.22
C GLY A 109 -4.68 -12.89 -1.91
N MET A 110 -4.62 -11.60 -2.23
CA MET A 110 -3.48 -10.74 -1.92
C MET A 110 -3.57 -10.17 -0.50
N ARG A 111 -2.41 -9.90 0.09
CA ARG A 111 -2.33 -9.08 1.30
C ARG A 111 -2.24 -7.61 0.89
N VAL A 112 -3.19 -6.79 1.30
CA VAL A 112 -3.20 -5.35 0.99
C VAL A 112 -2.88 -4.56 2.25
N ILE A 113 -1.92 -3.65 2.18
CA ILE A 113 -1.51 -2.78 3.29
C ILE A 113 -1.73 -1.35 2.85
N VAL A 114 -2.65 -0.66 3.52
CA VAL A 114 -3.03 0.73 3.21
C VAL A 114 -2.55 1.62 4.34
N ALA A 115 -1.82 2.68 4.03
CA ALA A 115 -1.49 3.74 4.97
C ALA A 115 -2.10 5.05 4.51
N GLY A 116 -2.70 5.79 5.46
CA GLY A 116 -3.32 7.07 5.15
C GLY A 116 -3.72 7.84 6.39
N THR A 117 -3.89 9.15 6.25
CA THR A 117 -4.34 10.02 7.35
C THR A 117 -5.85 9.86 7.53
N ASP A 118 -6.32 9.70 8.77
CA ASP A 118 -7.74 9.55 9.13
C ASP A 118 -8.51 10.87 9.08
N MET A 119 -7.86 11.98 9.45
CA MET A 119 -8.47 13.30 9.52
C MET A 119 -7.66 14.36 8.77
N ASP A 120 -8.36 15.34 8.20
CA ASP A 120 -7.76 16.52 7.60
C ASP A 120 -7.33 17.55 8.66
N PHE A 121 -6.77 18.69 8.22
CA PHE A 121 -6.32 19.74 9.14
C PHE A 121 -7.44 20.42 9.94
N ARG A 122 -8.71 20.21 9.56
CA ARG A 122 -9.90 20.72 10.23
C ARG A 122 -10.46 19.70 11.24
N GLY A 123 -9.92 18.48 11.26
CA GLY A 123 -10.41 17.38 12.10
C GLY A 123 -11.59 16.63 11.49
N GLU A 124 -11.87 16.82 10.20
CA GLU A 124 -12.90 16.07 9.47
C GLU A 124 -12.29 14.79 8.87
N PRO A 125 -13.08 13.72 8.65
CA PRO A 125 -12.61 12.52 7.95
C PRO A 125 -11.92 12.87 6.62
N PHE A 126 -10.76 12.25 6.36
CA PHE A 126 -9.98 12.49 5.15
C PHE A 126 -10.12 11.32 4.18
N GLY A 127 -10.77 11.59 3.05
CA GLY A 127 -11.01 10.65 1.97
C GLY A 127 -12.36 9.98 2.08
#